data_AF-A0A7S3NSF7-F1
#
_entry.id   AF-A0A7S3NSF7-F1
#
_cell.length_a   1.000
_cell.length_b   1.000
_cell.length_c   1.000
_cell.angle_alpha   90.00
_cell.angle_beta   90.00
_cell.angle_gamma   90.00
#
_symmetry.space_group_name_H-M   'P 1'
#
loop_
_entity.id
_entity.type
_entity.pdbx_description
1 polymer ?
#
loop_
_entity_poly.entity_id
_entity_poly.type
_entity_poly.pdbx_seq_one_letter_code
_entity_poly.pdbx_strand_id
1 'polypeptide(L)'
;MDVASKEDPNKLKQPQARAGHSTTLAGSKLYIIGGSYGPTYLQDMSIIDTNPAPKIEVKENSKDTLLDNLRARINDPEYSDITFIVEKKKFYAHKIVLSLISEHFHVMFSSGMMDSKTNEIVIEDVSYPIFYSIMHFLYTGEFEFGAEMEGQEHSLEQLHEFLRFADRFMLNDIKLHC
;
A
#
# COMPACT_ATOMS: atom_id res chain seq x y z
N MET A 1 -11.98 -54.52 -29.69
CA MET A 1 -10.60 -54.75 -29.23
C MET A 1 -10.09 -53.40 -28.79
N ASP A 2 -10.43 -53.02 -27.56
CA ASP A 2 -10.04 -51.74 -26.99
C ASP A 2 -8.60 -51.83 -26.50
N VAL A 3 -7.73 -51.06 -27.15
CA VAL A 3 -6.34 -50.91 -26.74
C VAL A 3 -6.34 -49.92 -25.57
N ALA A 4 -6.50 -50.44 -24.36
CA ALA A 4 -6.20 -49.70 -23.14
C ALA A 4 -4.70 -49.33 -23.18
N SER A 5 -4.43 -48.05 -23.42
CA SER A 5 -3.10 -47.45 -23.26
C SER A 5 -2.65 -47.69 -21.82
N LYS A 6 -1.69 -48.62 -21.65
CA LYS A 6 -0.98 -48.83 -20.39
C LYS A 6 -0.31 -47.51 -20.00
N GLU A 7 -0.82 -46.86 -18.96
CA GLU A 7 -0.13 -45.74 -18.32
C GLU A 7 1.23 -46.24 -17.81
N ASP A 8 2.28 -45.46 -18.10
CA ASP A 8 3.65 -45.77 -17.71
C ASP A 8 3.77 -45.75 -16.17
N PRO A 9 4.05 -46.90 -15.51
CA PRO A 9 4.06 -47.00 -14.05
C PRO A 9 5.15 -46.14 -13.39
N ASN A 10 6.07 -45.57 -14.16
CA ASN A 10 7.15 -44.70 -13.67
C ASN A 10 6.92 -43.21 -13.90
N LYS A 11 5.77 -42.79 -14.45
CA LYS A 11 5.46 -41.37 -14.60
C LYS A 11 4.94 -40.82 -13.27
N LEU A 12 5.84 -40.19 -12.49
CA LEU A 12 5.51 -39.52 -11.24
C LEU A 12 4.37 -38.49 -11.45
N LYS A 13 3.19 -38.82 -10.92
CA LYS A 13 2.00 -38.00 -11.00
C LYS A 13 2.18 -36.75 -10.14
N GLN A 14 1.86 -35.57 -10.67
CA GLN A 14 1.86 -34.36 -9.85
C GLN A 14 0.91 -34.55 -8.66
N PRO A 15 1.30 -34.12 -7.46
CA PRO A 15 0.44 -34.28 -6.29
C PRO A 15 -0.84 -33.47 -6.50
N GLN A 16 -1.98 -34.10 -6.22
CA GLN A 16 -3.23 -33.37 -6.02
C GLN A 16 -3.07 -32.36 -4.86
N ALA A 17 -3.83 -31.27 -4.91
CA ALA A 17 -3.97 -30.32 -3.81
C ALA A 17 -4.25 -31.07 -2.49
N ARG A 18 -3.55 -30.68 -1.42
CA ARG A 18 -3.60 -31.38 -0.13
C ARG A 18 -3.16 -30.49 1.02
N ALA A 19 -3.77 -30.66 2.19
CA ALA A 19 -3.39 -30.01 3.45
C ALA A 19 -2.75 -31.02 4.41
N GLY A 20 -2.00 -30.52 5.41
CA GLY A 20 -1.45 -31.37 6.49
C GLY A 20 -0.50 -32.48 6.04
N HIS A 21 0.12 -32.35 4.86
CA HIS A 21 1.11 -33.29 4.35
C HIS A 21 2.49 -32.99 4.94
N SER A 22 3.36 -33.99 4.98
CA SER A 22 4.77 -33.80 5.33
C SER A 22 5.58 -33.52 4.06
N THR A 23 6.47 -32.54 4.11
CA THR A 23 7.35 -32.19 2.97
C THR A 23 8.80 -32.16 3.39
N THR A 24 9.69 -32.74 2.58
CA THR A 24 11.14 -32.69 2.80
C THR A 24 11.88 -32.52 1.48
N LEU A 25 12.88 -31.63 1.46
CA LEU A 25 13.75 -31.43 0.31
C LEU A 25 15.04 -32.25 0.51
N ALA A 26 15.40 -33.08 -0.48
CA ALA A 26 16.69 -33.75 -0.53
C ALA A 26 17.30 -33.60 -1.93
N GLY A 27 18.43 -32.90 -2.01
CA GLY A 27 18.98 -32.46 -3.30
C GLY A 27 18.00 -31.54 -4.04
N SER A 28 17.73 -31.82 -5.32
CA SER A 28 16.70 -31.13 -6.11
C SER A 28 15.31 -31.76 -5.99
N LYS A 29 15.12 -32.78 -5.15
CA LYS A 29 13.84 -33.51 -5.08
C LYS A 29 13.07 -33.11 -3.83
N LEU A 30 11.86 -32.61 -4.04
CA LEU A 30 10.89 -32.30 -3.00
C LEU A 30 9.95 -33.49 -2.83
N TYR A 31 10.02 -34.13 -1.66
CA TYR A 31 9.21 -35.28 -1.28
C TYR A 31 8.00 -34.79 -0.50
N ILE A 32 6.80 -35.19 -0.94
CA ILE A 32 5.51 -34.85 -0.34
C ILE A 32 4.86 -36.16 0.08
N ILE A 33 4.57 -36.32 1.37
CA ILE A 33 4.07 -37.56 1.95
C ILE A 33 2.72 -37.31 2.63
N GLY A 34 1.72 -38.05 2.17
CA GLY A 34 0.38 -38.07 2.73
C GLY A 34 -0.36 -36.73 2.67
N GLY A 35 -1.09 -36.41 3.74
CA GLY A 35 -1.97 -35.24 3.85
C GLY A 35 -3.43 -35.58 3.65
N SER A 36 -4.27 -34.57 3.42
CA SER A 36 -5.69 -34.75 3.14
C SER A 36 -6.19 -33.81 2.05
N TYR A 37 -7.20 -34.25 1.30
CA TYR A 37 -7.97 -33.43 0.37
C TYR A 37 -9.45 -33.54 0.74
N GLY A 38 -9.98 -32.48 1.39
CA GLY A 38 -11.31 -32.53 1.99
C GLY A 38 -11.40 -33.62 3.06
N PRO A 39 -12.40 -34.53 3.01
CA PRO A 39 -12.55 -35.61 3.99
C PRO A 39 -11.59 -36.80 3.76
N THR A 40 -10.86 -36.82 2.63
CA THR A 40 -10.04 -37.96 2.23
C THR A 40 -8.61 -37.80 2.71
N TYR A 41 -8.10 -38.77 3.47
CA TYR A 41 -6.68 -38.87 3.81
C TYR A 41 -5.92 -39.55 2.68
N LEU A 42 -4.82 -38.93 2.28
CA LEU A 42 -3.92 -39.42 1.24
C LEU A 42 -2.80 -40.19 1.92
N GLN A 43 -2.53 -41.40 1.44
CA GLN A 43 -1.43 -42.27 1.90
C GLN A 43 -0.44 -42.53 0.76
N ASP A 44 -0.26 -41.54 -0.09
CA ASP A 44 0.65 -41.56 -1.23
C ASP A 44 1.91 -40.74 -0.94
N MET A 45 2.92 -40.96 -1.77
CA MET A 45 4.12 -40.13 -1.84
C MET A 45 4.24 -39.56 -3.24
N SER A 46 4.50 -38.27 -3.32
CA SER A 46 4.82 -37.57 -4.58
C SER A 46 6.20 -36.96 -4.49
N ILE A 47 6.92 -36.92 -5.61
CA ILE A 47 8.24 -36.31 -5.71
C ILE A 47 8.20 -35.27 -6.82
N ILE A 48 8.59 -34.04 -6.50
CA ILE A 48 8.73 -32.95 -7.47
C ILE A 48 10.21 -32.67 -7.64
N ASP A 49 10.70 -32.68 -8.89
CA ASP A 49 12.06 -32.21 -9.20
C ASP A 49 12.02 -30.68 -9.33
N THR A 50 12.84 -30.01 -8.52
CA THR A 50 12.98 -28.56 -8.45
C THR A 50 14.16 -28.05 -9.26
N ASN A 51 14.65 -28.83 -10.23
CA ASN A 51 15.67 -28.41 -11.18
C ASN A 51 15.06 -28.22 -12.58
N PRO A 52 15.03 -26.99 -13.13
CA PRO A 52 15.63 -25.76 -12.59
C PRO A 52 14.86 -25.21 -11.38
N ALA A 53 15.57 -24.46 -10.52
CA ALA A 53 14.99 -23.83 -9.35
C ALA A 53 13.67 -23.11 -9.74
N PRO A 54 12.58 -23.30 -8.96
CA PRO A 54 11.30 -22.69 -9.28
C PRO A 54 11.47 -21.18 -9.29
N LYS A 55 11.14 -20.56 -10.42
CA LYS A 55 11.05 -19.09 -10.50
C LYS A 55 9.78 -18.67 -9.79
N ILE A 56 9.92 -17.92 -8.70
CA ILE A 56 8.79 -17.26 -8.05
C ILE A 56 8.48 -16.03 -8.90
N GLU A 57 7.52 -16.17 -9.80
CA GLU A 57 6.89 -15.02 -10.45
C GLU A 57 5.80 -14.52 -9.51
N VAL A 58 6.11 -13.47 -8.76
CA VAL A 58 5.07 -12.69 -8.07
C VAL A 58 4.28 -12.01 -9.18
N LYS A 59 3.15 -12.61 -9.55
CA LYS A 59 2.13 -11.88 -10.29
C LYS A 59 1.60 -10.82 -9.33
N GLU A 60 1.92 -9.55 -9.56
CA GLU A 60 1.21 -8.45 -8.92
C GLU A 60 -0.28 -8.65 -9.22
N ASN A 61 -0.99 -9.22 -8.26
CA ASN A 61 -2.40 -9.57 -8.42
C ASN A 61 -3.31 -8.37 -8.10
N SER A 62 -2.76 -7.25 -7.63
CA SER A 62 -3.50 -6.00 -7.48
C SER A 62 -3.27 -5.16 -8.74
N LYS A 63 -4.36 -4.87 -9.46
CA LYS A 63 -4.34 -3.83 -10.50
C LYS A 63 -3.93 -2.46 -9.93
N ASP A 64 -4.08 -2.30 -8.63
CA ASP A 64 -3.77 -1.09 -7.88
C ASP A 64 -2.45 -1.30 -7.13
N THR A 65 -1.49 -0.41 -7.37
CA THR A 65 -0.26 -0.37 -6.58
C THR A 65 -0.55 0.16 -5.17
N LEU A 66 0.39 0.03 -4.23
CA LEU A 66 0.26 0.68 -2.92
C LEU A 66 -0.03 2.19 -3.07
N LEU A 67 0.61 2.83 -4.04
CA LEU A 67 0.44 4.24 -4.33
C LEU A 67 -0.98 4.58 -4.80
N ASP A 68 -1.57 3.75 -5.67
CA ASP A 68 -2.95 3.95 -6.15
C ASP A 68 -3.95 3.83 -5.00
N ASN A 69 -3.73 2.86 -4.11
CA ASN A 69 -4.55 2.70 -2.92
C ASN A 69 -4.40 3.88 -1.95
N LEU A 70 -3.18 4.40 -1.74
CA LEU A 70 -2.94 5.58 -0.91
C LEU A 70 -3.57 6.84 -1.52
N ARG A 71 -3.44 7.04 -2.84
CA ARG A 71 -4.05 8.16 -3.56
C ARG A 71 -5.58 8.17 -3.39
N ALA A 72 -6.20 7.00 -3.43
CA ALA A 72 -7.64 6.83 -3.20
C ALA A 72 -8.08 7.09 -1.74
N ARG A 73 -7.15 7.28 -0.79
CA ARG A 73 -7.44 7.62 0.62
C ARG A 73 -7.27 9.11 0.93
N ILE A 74 -6.86 9.93 -0.04
CA ILE A 74 -6.74 11.38 0.15
C ILE A 74 -8.14 11.96 0.40
N ASN A 75 -8.30 12.71 1.50
CA ASN A 75 -9.56 13.32 1.91
C ASN A 75 -10.73 12.33 2.03
N ASP A 76 -10.44 11.07 2.34
CA ASP A 76 -11.44 10.03 2.56
C ASP A 76 -11.77 9.92 4.06
N PRO A 77 -13.04 10.09 4.48
CA PRO A 77 -13.43 9.90 5.87
C PRO A 77 -13.23 8.46 6.37
N GLU A 78 -13.20 7.46 5.48
CA GLU A 78 -13.00 6.06 5.85
C GLU A 78 -11.58 5.87 6.41
N TYR A 79 -11.48 5.40 7.65
CA TYR A 79 -10.21 5.16 8.38
C TYR A 79 -9.37 6.40 8.74
N SER A 80 -9.81 7.61 8.39
CA SER A 80 -9.17 8.85 8.84
C SER A 80 -9.27 9.00 10.36
N ASP A 81 -8.16 9.34 10.99
CA ASP A 81 -8.01 9.50 12.45
C ASP A 81 -7.65 10.94 12.86
N ILE A 82 -7.61 11.85 11.89
CA ILE A 82 -7.45 13.29 12.04
C ILE A 82 -8.32 14.05 11.02
N THR A 83 -8.88 15.19 11.43
CA THR A 83 -9.59 16.11 10.53
C THR A 83 -8.98 17.50 10.61
N PHE A 84 -8.70 18.12 9.47
CA PHE A 84 -8.28 19.51 9.38
C PHE A 84 -9.46 20.40 8.97
N ILE A 85 -9.57 21.56 9.59
CA ILE A 85 -10.55 22.58 9.23
C ILE A 85 -9.80 23.69 8.51
N VAL A 86 -9.94 23.76 7.19
CA VAL A 86 -9.26 24.73 6.32
C VAL A 86 -10.32 25.53 5.59
N GLU A 87 -10.33 26.86 5.75
CA GLU A 87 -11.38 27.73 5.20
C GLU A 87 -12.81 27.25 5.53
N LYS A 88 -13.02 26.74 6.75
CA LYS A 88 -14.28 26.14 7.24
C LYS A 88 -14.71 24.85 6.52
N LYS A 89 -13.87 24.28 5.65
CA LYS A 89 -14.07 22.98 5.02
C LYS A 89 -13.30 21.91 5.78
N LYS A 90 -13.88 20.70 5.86
CA LYS A 90 -13.22 19.54 6.47
C LYS A 90 -12.30 18.87 5.45
N PHE A 91 -11.11 18.50 5.91
CA PHE A 91 -10.18 17.64 5.20
C PHE A 91 -9.83 16.43 6.08
N TYR A 92 -10.12 15.22 5.60
CA TYR A 92 -9.87 13.98 6.34
C TYR A 92 -8.47 13.42 6.01
N ALA A 93 -7.73 13.00 7.02
CA ALA A 93 -6.39 12.47 6.83
C ALA A 93 -6.01 11.40 7.86
N HIS A 94 -4.83 10.80 7.66
CA HIS A 94 -4.28 9.71 8.43
C HIS A 94 -2.98 10.15 9.11
N LYS A 95 -2.95 10.14 10.44
CA LYS A 95 -1.80 10.54 11.26
C LYS A 95 -0.55 9.77 10.87
N ILE A 96 -0.68 8.48 10.57
CA ILE A 96 0.46 7.62 10.19
C ILE A 96 1.12 8.11 8.90
N VAL A 97 0.34 8.44 7.87
CA VAL A 97 0.87 8.90 6.58
C VAL A 97 1.61 10.23 6.77
N LEU A 98 0.99 11.18 7.47
CA LEU A 98 1.58 12.49 7.71
C LEU A 98 2.84 12.42 8.59
N SER A 99 2.84 11.57 9.63
CA SER A 99 3.98 11.39 10.53
C SER A 99 5.18 10.75 9.85
N LEU A 100 4.97 9.94 8.82
CA LEU A 100 6.07 9.29 8.10
C LEU A 100 6.91 10.30 7.28
N ILE A 101 6.31 11.43 6.90
CA ILE A 101 6.92 12.38 5.96
C ILE A 101 7.24 13.71 6.65
N SER A 102 6.48 14.10 7.66
CA SER A 102 6.65 15.36 8.38
C SER A 102 6.96 15.13 9.85
N GLU A 103 8.17 15.52 10.26
CA GLU A 103 8.58 15.53 11.67
C GLU A 103 7.67 16.42 12.52
N HIS A 104 7.19 17.53 11.97
CA HIS A 104 6.23 18.39 12.66
C HIS A 104 4.94 17.64 12.99
N PHE A 105 4.34 16.94 12.01
CA PHE A 105 3.16 16.12 12.26
C PHE A 105 3.47 14.97 13.23
N HIS A 106 4.62 14.31 13.11
CA HIS A 106 5.07 13.27 14.04
C HIS A 106 5.09 13.77 15.49
N VAL A 107 5.76 14.89 15.76
CA VAL A 107 5.85 15.50 17.09
C VAL A 107 4.47 15.98 17.57
N MET A 108 3.68 16.62 16.70
CA MET A 108 2.35 17.10 17.07
C MET A 108 1.41 15.96 17.48
N PHE A 109 1.47 14.81 16.80
CA PHE A 109 0.62 13.66 17.10
C PHE A 109 1.14 12.79 18.25
N SER A 110 2.45 12.73 18.48
CA SER A 110 3.06 11.93 19.55
C SER A 110 3.13 12.63 20.90
N SER A 111 3.16 13.97 20.93
CA SER A 111 3.34 14.78 22.14
C SER A 111 2.15 14.78 23.11
N GLY A 112 1.01 14.18 22.73
CA GLY A 112 -0.21 14.20 23.54
C GLY A 112 -0.82 15.60 23.72
N MET A 113 -0.31 16.60 23.00
CA MET A 113 -0.75 18.00 23.07
C MET A 113 -2.00 18.30 22.25
N MET A 114 -2.46 17.35 21.45
CA MET A 114 -3.74 17.45 20.77
C MET A 114 -4.89 17.25 21.75
N ASP A 115 -5.87 18.16 21.70
CA ASP A 115 -7.08 18.05 22.48
C ASP A 115 -7.79 16.74 22.12
N SER A 116 -7.74 15.77 23.02
CA SER A 116 -8.06 14.36 22.74
C SER A 116 -9.54 14.11 22.41
N LYS A 117 -10.37 15.16 22.48
CA LYS A 117 -11.83 15.06 22.38
C LYS A 117 -12.34 15.11 20.94
N THR A 118 -11.64 15.77 20.01
CA THR A 118 -12.18 16.00 18.65
C THR A 118 -11.30 15.50 17.52
N ASN A 119 -9.99 15.31 17.73
CA ASN A 119 -9.03 15.04 16.64
C ASN A 119 -9.20 16.04 15.46
N GLU A 120 -9.56 17.28 15.76
CA GLU A 120 -9.75 18.35 14.79
C GLU A 120 -8.66 19.42 14.96
N ILE A 121 -8.07 19.87 13.86
CA ILE A 121 -7.04 20.93 13.83
C ILE A 121 -7.49 22.01 12.87
N VAL A 122 -7.59 23.25 13.35
CA VAL A 122 -7.90 24.41 12.51
C VAL A 122 -6.63 24.93 11.86
N ILE A 123 -6.70 25.20 10.55
CA ILE A 123 -5.62 25.80 9.77
C ILE A 123 -6.12 27.12 9.19
N GLU A 124 -5.51 28.23 9.60
CA GLU A 124 -5.99 29.59 9.32
C GLU A 124 -5.21 30.32 8.22
N ASP A 125 -3.98 29.88 7.91
CA ASP A 125 -3.03 30.59 7.04
C ASP A 125 -2.76 29.88 5.69
N VAL A 126 -3.73 29.10 5.20
CA VAL A 126 -3.63 28.42 3.91
C VAL A 126 -4.99 28.27 3.26
N SER A 127 -5.06 28.50 1.96
CA SER A 127 -6.24 28.23 1.15
C SER A 127 -6.45 26.71 1.01
N TYR A 128 -7.72 26.30 0.93
CA TYR A 128 -8.07 24.89 0.81
C TYR A 128 -7.40 24.19 -0.39
N PRO A 129 -7.30 24.81 -1.59
CA PRO A 129 -6.64 24.17 -2.74
C PRO A 129 -5.14 23.91 -2.50
N ILE A 130 -4.46 24.85 -1.84
CA ILE A 130 -3.03 24.71 -1.52
C ILE A 130 -2.83 23.62 -0.46
N PHE A 131 -3.68 23.60 0.57
CA PHE A 131 -3.65 22.53 1.57
C PHE A 131 -3.89 21.15 0.95
N TYR A 132 -4.87 21.05 0.04
CA TYR A 132 -5.13 19.81 -0.70
C TYR A 132 -3.90 19.37 -1.49
N SER A 133 -3.25 20.30 -2.20
CA SER A 133 -2.05 20.01 -3.02
C SER A 133 -0.89 19.50 -2.15
N ILE A 134 -0.71 20.08 -0.96
CA ILE A 134 0.28 19.63 0.03
C ILE A 134 -0.06 18.23 0.52
N MET A 135 -1.31 17.99 0.90
CA MET A 135 -1.76 16.68 1.35
C MET A 135 -1.62 15.63 0.24
N HIS A 136 -1.92 15.98 -1.01
CA HIS A 136 -1.70 15.10 -2.15
C HIS A 136 -0.24 14.66 -2.23
N PHE A 137 0.70 15.62 -2.20
CA PHE A 137 2.13 15.31 -2.15
C PHE A 137 2.50 14.41 -0.97
N LEU A 138 1.93 14.63 0.21
CA LEU A 138 2.20 13.76 1.37
C LEU A 138 1.66 12.34 1.20
N TYR A 139 0.71 12.06 0.31
CA TYR A 139 0.24 10.69 0.07
C TYR A 139 0.93 10.03 -1.11
N THR A 140 1.35 10.83 -2.10
CA THR A 140 1.80 10.31 -3.39
C THR A 140 3.28 10.57 -3.69
N GLY A 141 3.90 11.54 -3.00
CA GLY A 141 5.18 12.11 -3.39
C GLY A 141 5.12 12.95 -4.67
N GLU A 142 3.93 13.13 -5.25
CA GLU A 142 3.71 13.86 -6.50
C GLU A 142 3.09 15.21 -6.19
N PHE A 143 3.72 16.25 -6.73
CA PHE A 143 3.26 17.60 -6.55
C PHE A 143 2.40 18.04 -7.73
N GLU A 144 1.12 18.29 -7.47
CA GLU A 144 0.17 18.84 -8.43
C GLU A 144 -0.48 20.08 -7.82
N PHE A 145 -0.18 21.25 -8.39
CA PHE A 145 -0.88 22.47 -8.04
C PHE A 145 -2.27 22.45 -8.66
N GLY A 146 -3.31 22.37 -7.82
CA GLY A 146 -4.69 22.58 -8.24
C GLY A 146 -5.12 21.61 -9.36
N ALA A 147 -5.48 20.38 -8.98
CA ALA A 147 -6.12 19.41 -9.89
C ALA A 147 -7.43 19.93 -10.54
N GLU A 148 -7.93 21.10 -10.15
CA GLU A 148 -9.06 21.80 -10.77
C GLU A 148 -8.65 22.92 -11.76
N MET A 149 -7.34 23.18 -11.95
CA MET A 149 -6.79 24.34 -12.65
C MET A 149 -5.69 23.94 -13.65
N GLU A 150 -5.93 22.90 -14.46
CA GLU A 150 -5.04 22.58 -15.58
C GLU A 150 -4.95 23.78 -16.55
N GLY A 151 -3.74 24.33 -16.71
CA GLY A 151 -3.44 25.35 -17.73
C GLY A 151 -3.37 26.81 -17.26
N GLN A 152 -3.38 27.09 -15.95
CA GLN A 152 -3.12 28.44 -15.43
C GLN A 152 -1.70 28.57 -14.85
N GLU A 153 -1.02 29.65 -15.22
CA GLU A 153 0.23 30.08 -14.60
C GLU A 153 -0.05 30.36 -13.11
N HIS A 154 0.62 29.64 -12.21
CA HIS A 154 0.40 29.83 -10.77
C HIS A 154 0.85 31.23 -10.36
N SER A 155 0.01 31.92 -9.60
CA SER A 155 0.34 33.26 -9.15
C SER A 155 1.45 33.20 -8.09
N LEU A 156 2.29 34.24 -8.01
CA LEU A 156 3.36 34.32 -7.01
C LEU A 156 2.82 34.20 -5.58
N GLU A 157 1.58 34.61 -5.36
CA GLU A 157 0.89 34.51 -4.08
C GLU A 157 0.64 33.04 -3.69
N GLN A 158 0.24 32.19 -4.64
CA GLN A 158 -0.01 30.76 -4.39
C GLN A 158 1.29 30.02 -4.06
N LEU A 159 2.37 30.31 -4.78
CA LEU A 159 3.68 29.73 -4.51
C LEU A 159 4.21 30.18 -3.14
N HIS A 160 4.03 31.45 -2.80
CA HIS A 160 4.45 31.98 -1.50
C HIS A 160 3.64 31.40 -0.34
N GLU A 161 2.32 31.24 -0.51
CA GLU A 161 1.46 30.56 0.46
C GLU A 161 1.89 29.11 0.68
N PHE A 162 2.14 28.39 -0.40
CA PHE A 162 2.64 27.02 -0.37
C PHE A 162 3.98 26.89 0.37
N LEU A 163 4.97 27.73 0.01
CA LEU A 163 6.29 27.72 0.64
C LEU A 163 6.22 28.03 2.14
N ARG A 164 5.37 28.97 2.55
CA ARG A 164 5.13 29.26 3.98
C ARG A 164 4.59 28.05 4.72
N PHE A 165 3.64 27.34 4.11
CA PHE A 165 3.08 26.14 4.72
C PHE A 165 4.11 25.00 4.78
N ALA A 166 4.82 24.74 3.68
CA ALA A 166 5.87 23.74 3.62
C ALA A 166 6.97 24.00 4.67
N ASP A 167 7.32 25.27 4.91
CA ASP A 167 8.25 25.66 5.96
C ASP A 167 7.73 25.37 7.36
N ARG A 168 6.50 25.81 7.64
CA ARG A 168 5.84 25.60 8.94
C ARG A 168 5.74 24.13 9.33
N PHE A 169 5.40 23.26 8.37
CA PHE A 169 5.19 21.83 8.61
C PHE A 169 6.43 20.98 8.32
N MET A 170 7.61 21.61 8.21
CA MET A 170 8.90 20.95 7.98
C MET A 170 8.91 19.99 6.78
N LEU A 171 8.23 20.37 5.71
CA LEU A 171 8.17 19.61 4.47
C LEU A 171 9.37 20.02 3.59
N ASN A 172 10.58 19.66 4.03
CA ASN A 172 11.81 20.15 3.41
C ASN A 172 12.00 19.64 1.97
N ASP A 173 11.60 18.40 1.68
CA ASP A 173 11.71 17.81 0.34
C ASP A 173 10.84 18.56 -0.69
N ILE A 174 9.70 19.10 -0.23
CA ILE A 174 8.79 19.88 -1.06
C ILE A 174 9.39 21.21 -1.51
N LYS A 175 10.17 21.85 -0.64
CA LYS A 175 10.80 23.16 -0.94
C LYS A 175 11.78 23.10 -2.10
N LEU A 176 12.34 21.91 -2.39
CA LEU A 176 13.26 21.70 -3.50
C LEU A 176 12.55 21.68 -4.87
N HIS A 177 11.23 21.64 -4.91
CA HIS A 177 10.44 21.56 -6.13
C HIS A 177 9.74 22.89 -6.50
N CYS A 178 10.01 23.97 -5.75
CA CYS A 178 9.56 25.34 -5.98
C CYS A 178 10.75 26.24 -6.30
#